data_AF-A0A2V5M9L2-F1
#
_entry.id   AF-A0A2V5M9L2-F1
#
_cell.length_a   1.000
_cell.length_b   1.000
_cell.length_c   1.000
_cell.angle_alpha   90.00
_cell.angle_beta   90.00
_cell.angle_gamma   90.00
#
_symmetry.space_group_name_H-M   'P 1'
#
loop_
_entity.id
_entity.type
_entity.pdbx_description
1 polymer ?
#
loop_
_entity_poly.entity_id
_entity_poly.type
_entity_poly.pdbx_seq_one_letter_code
_entity_poly.pdbx_strand_id
1 'polypeptide(L)' 'MAELVGHLLVAQSGGPTAVVNSSLAGVIQEAGKHECIEEIYGGL' A
#
# COMPACT_ATOMS: atom_id res chain seq x y z
N MET A 1 22.42 3.84 11.63
CA MET A 1 21.31 2.87 11.81
C MET A 1 20.99 2.37 10.42
N ALA A 2 20.86 1.06 10.20
CA ALA A 2 20.52 0.54 8.88
C ALA A 2 19.08 0.94 8.51
N GLU A 3 18.82 1.18 7.23
CA GLU A 3 17.48 1.43 6.71
C GLU A 3 16.61 0.18 6.87
N LEU A 4 15.35 0.36 7.28
CA LEU A 4 14.42 -0.75 7.41
C LEU A 4 13.83 -1.04 6.03
N VAL A 5 14.12 -2.23 5.49
CA VAL A 5 13.62 -2.71 4.20
C VAL A 5 12.53 -3.76 4.44
N GLY A 6 11.46 -3.74 3.65
CA GLY A 6 10.39 -4.73 3.76
C GLY A 6 9.31 -4.64 2.68
N HIS A 7 8.23 -5.37 2.89
CA HIS A 7 7.07 -5.40 2.00
C HIS A 7 5.86 -4.70 2.61
N LEU A 8 4.99 -4.18 1.76
CA LEU A 8 3.73 -3.56 2.16
C LEU A 8 2.57 -4.52 1.92
N LEU A 9 1.73 -4.71 2.94
CA LEU A 9 0.43 -5.38 2.81
C LEU A 9 -0.67 -4.33 2.97
N VAL A 10 -1.54 -4.23 1.96
CA VAL A 10 -2.73 -3.36 2.00
C VAL A 10 -3.98 -4.19 1.75
N ALA A 11 -5.00 -3.98 2.57
CA ALA A 11 -6.29 -4.65 2.42
C ALA A 11 -7.41 -3.63 2.65
N GLN A 12 -8.54 -3.84 1.98
CA GLN A 12 -9.75 -3.07 2.23
C GLN A 12 -10.64 -3.87 3.19
N SER A 13 -11.29 -3.17 4.11
CA SER A 13 -12.27 -3.77 5.01
C SER A 13 -13.60 -3.03 4.93
N GLY A 14 -14.70 -3.72 5.25
CA GLY A 14 -16.05 -3.19 5.11
C GLY A 14 -16.59 -3.25 3.67
N GLY A 15 -17.70 -2.55 3.43
CA GLY A 15 -18.31 -2.47 2.10
C GLY A 15 -17.57 -1.48 1.18
N PRO A 16 -17.61 -1.70 -0.15
CA PRO A 16 -17.03 -0.76 -1.10
C PRO A 16 -17.71 0.61 -1.00
N THR A 17 -16.94 1.67 -1.20
CA THR A 17 -17.47 3.04 -1.33
C THR A 17 -17.11 3.60 -2.70
N ALA A 18 -17.76 4.68 -3.12
CA ALA A 18 -17.52 5.32 -4.42
C ALA A 18 -16.05 5.75 -4.65
N VAL A 19 -15.26 5.89 -3.58
CA VAL A 19 -13.91 6.48 -3.63
C VAL A 19 -12.83 5.66 -2.94
N VAL A 20 -13.14 4.45 -2.43
CA VAL A 20 -12.16 3.64 -1.68
C VAL A 20 -10.91 3.31 -2.51
N ASN A 21 -11.06 3.18 -3.83
CA ASN A 21 -9.94 2.92 -4.74
C ASN A 21 -9.02 4.13 -4.92
N SER A 22 -9.50 5.36 -4.69
CA SER A 22 -8.63 6.54 -4.66
C SER A 22 -7.65 6.48 -3.49
N SER A 23 -8.10 6.00 -2.33
CA SER A 23 -7.22 5.76 -1.18
C SER A 23 -6.20 4.66 -1.47
N LEU A 24 -6.64 3.53 -2.07
CA LEU A 24 -5.72 2.45 -2.48
C LEU A 24 -4.67 2.94 -3.50
N ALA A 25 -5.09 3.72 -4.49
CA ALA A 25 -4.17 4.33 -5.46
C ALA A 25 -3.15 5.25 -4.78
N GLY A 26 -3.57 6.04 -3.79
CA GLY A 26 -2.68 6.87 -2.99
C GLY A 26 -1.63 6.06 -2.21
N VAL A 27 -2.02 4.93 -1.62
CA VAL A 27 -1.09 4.01 -0.93
C VAL A 27 -0.04 3.49 -1.90
N ILE A 28 -0.46 3.02 -3.08
CA ILE A 28 0.46 2.45 -4.09
C ILE A 28 1.41 3.53 -4.63
N GLN A 29 0.89 4.73 -4.93
CA GLN A 29 1.71 5.85 -5.42
C GLN A 29 2.73 6.32 -4.39
N GLU A 30 2.34 6.37 -3.12
CA GLU A 30 3.27 6.76 -2.06
C GLU A 30 4.31 5.67 -1.85
N ALA A 31 3.92 4.40 -1.78
CA ALA A 31 4.85 3.28 -1.64
C ALA A 31 5.93 3.27 -2.74
N GLY A 32 5.55 3.56 -3.99
CA GLY A 32 6.49 3.64 -5.11
C GLY A 32 7.52 4.78 -5.02
N LYS A 33 7.44 5.68 -4.04
CA LYS A 33 8.45 6.72 -3.77
C LYS A 33 9.51 6.29 -2.75
N HIS A 34 9.33 5.16 -2.07
CA HIS A 34 10.21 4.67 -1.02
C HIS A 34 10.91 3.39 -1.48
N GLU A 35 12.21 3.46 -1.77
CA GLU A 35 13.00 2.31 -2.25
C GLU A 35 13.09 1.16 -1.24
N CYS A 36 12.82 1.43 0.04
CA CYS A 36 12.79 0.43 1.10
C CYS A 36 11.56 -0.50 1.06
N ILE A 37 10.57 -0.20 0.21
CA ILE A 37 9.39 -1.04 -0.03
C ILE A 37 9.61 -1.87 -1.29
N GLU A 38 9.88 -3.16 -1.14
CA GLU A 38 10.25 -4.03 -2.26
C GLU A 38 9.02 -4.54 -3.04
N GLU A 39 7.96 -4.92 -2.33
CA GLU A 39 6.75 -5.52 -2.93
C GLU A 39 5.49 -5.00 -2.23
N ILE A 40 4.39 -4.93 -2.99
CA ILE A 40 3.07 -4.54 -2.50
C ILE A 40 2.10 -5.71 -2.69
N TYR A 41 1.57 -6.22 -1.59
CA TYR A 41 0.59 -7.30 -1.56
C TYR A 41 -0.82 -6.77 -1.24
N GLY A 42 -1.81 -7.30 -1.94
CA GLY A 42 -3.23 -7.05 -1.68
C GLY A 42 -3.86 -8.13 -0.79
N GLY A 43 -4.56 -7.74 0.27
CA GLY A 43 -5.39 -8.63 1.08
C GLY A 43 -6.80 -8.78 0.50
N LEU A 44 -7.32 -10.03 0.55
CA LEU A 44 -8.68 -10.41 0.14
C LEU A 44 -9.68 -10.29 1.29
#